data_AF-A0A7C6G6P5-F1
#
_entry.id   AF-A0A7C6G6P5-F1
#
_cell.length_a   1.000
_cell.length_b   1.000
_cell.length_c   1.000
_cell.angle_alpha   90.00
_cell.angle_beta   90.00
_cell.angle_gamma   90.00
#
_symmetry.space_group_name_H-M   'P 1'
#
loop_
_entity.id
_entity.type
_entity.pdbx_description
1 polymer ?
#
loop_
_entity_poly.entity_id
_entity_poly.type
_entity_poly.pdbx_seq_one_letter_code
_entity_poly.pdbx_strand_id
1 'polypeptide(L)'
;MKKHLMLVLAVLLVGLISTAAFAQPPENHVLIEDFEDATPETLEQYWRPDFSYLEVNEDPEFAKSGTKSLKMVKDLSHFRQANVLLNSNHPMWGELLNHFKLGFWVYIADHENIYENEWALFLATHSGGEWKEAILNMRQSDLQPGWNWIETYILLDESIDELMFGFNYYGEEEVPTYIDYICVY
;
A
#
# COMPACT_ATOMS: atom_id res chain seq x y z
N MET A 1 -45.01 -35.71 -7.66
CA MET A 1 -43.64 -35.56 -7.13
C MET A 1 -42.73 -34.78 -8.09
N LYS A 2 -42.98 -33.49 -8.35
CA LYS A 2 -42.13 -32.65 -9.21
C LYS A 2 -41.97 -31.18 -8.75
N LYS A 3 -42.47 -30.81 -7.57
CA LYS A 3 -42.48 -29.40 -7.10
C LYS A 3 -41.57 -29.11 -5.90
N HIS A 4 -40.88 -30.12 -5.36
CA HIS A 4 -39.98 -29.94 -4.21
C HIS A 4 -38.49 -29.97 -4.57
N LEU A 5 -38.13 -30.27 -5.83
CA LEU A 5 -36.74 -30.29 -6.28
C LEU A 5 -36.25 -28.94 -6.82
N MET A 6 -37.16 -28.02 -7.18
CA MET A 6 -36.80 -26.71 -7.71
C MET A 6 -36.52 -25.64 -6.65
N LEU A 7 -36.88 -25.89 -5.38
CA LEU A 7 -36.67 -24.91 -4.31
C LEU A 7 -35.28 -25.00 -3.67
N VAL A 8 -34.57 -26.13 -3.83
CA VAL A 8 -33.24 -26.32 -3.25
C VAL A 8 -32.15 -25.69 -4.13
N LEU A 9 -32.41 -25.47 -5.43
CA LEU A 9 -31.44 -24.84 -6.33
C LEU A 9 -31.44 -23.30 -6.26
N ALA A 10 -32.55 -22.68 -5.82
CA ALA A 10 -32.68 -21.22 -5.76
C ALA A 10 -32.08 -20.59 -4.49
N VAL A 11 -31.80 -21.38 -3.47
CA VAL A 11 -31.14 -20.92 -2.22
C VAL A 11 -29.60 -20.95 -2.35
N LEU A 12 -29.06 -21.60 -3.38
CA LEU A 12 -27.61 -21.73 -3.59
C LEU A 12 -26.99 -20.60 -4.44
N LEU A 13 -27.79 -19.65 -4.97
CA LEU A 13 -27.29 -18.66 -5.94
C LEU A 13 -27.44 -17.19 -5.51
N VAL A 14 -27.85 -16.92 -4.26
CA VAL A 14 -27.92 -15.56 -3.73
C VAL A 14 -27.27 -15.54 -2.36
N GLY A 15 -26.04 -15.03 -2.28
CA GLY A 15 -25.43 -14.63 -1.00
C GLY A 15 -23.95 -14.91 -0.85
N LEU A 16 -23.34 -15.76 -1.68
CA LEU A 16 -21.86 -15.86 -1.78
C LEU A 16 -21.27 -14.79 -2.71
N ILE A 17 -21.85 -13.59 -2.70
CA ILE A 17 -21.05 -12.40 -2.95
C ILE A 17 -20.47 -12.11 -1.58
N SER A 18 -19.35 -12.77 -1.26
CA SER A 18 -18.44 -12.21 -0.28
C SER A 18 -18.17 -10.80 -0.81
N THR A 19 -18.79 -9.81 -0.19
CA THR A 19 -18.41 -8.44 -0.40
C THR A 19 -17.06 -8.35 0.30
N ALA A 20 -15.99 -8.75 -0.39
CA ALA A 20 -14.75 -8.02 -0.26
C ALA A 20 -15.18 -6.58 -0.53
N ALA A 21 -15.36 -5.81 0.53
CA ALA A 21 -15.66 -4.41 0.39
C ALA A 21 -14.52 -3.88 -0.46
N PHE A 22 -14.82 -3.51 -1.70
CA PHE A 22 -13.94 -2.68 -2.50
C PHE A 22 -13.87 -1.38 -1.72
N ALA A 23 -12.96 -1.30 -0.76
CA ALA A 23 -12.78 -0.10 0.02
C ALA A 23 -12.28 0.94 -0.98
N GLN A 24 -13.18 1.83 -1.37
CA GLN A 24 -12.88 2.94 -2.23
C GLN A 24 -12.41 4.10 -1.34
N PRO A 25 -11.55 4.98 -1.87
CA PRO A 25 -11.21 6.21 -1.17
C PRO A 25 -12.48 6.95 -0.75
N PRO A 26 -12.55 7.51 0.47
CA PRO A 26 -13.74 8.22 0.93
C PRO A 26 -14.00 9.45 0.07
N GLU A 27 -15.27 9.88 -0.06
CA GLU A 27 -15.63 10.98 -0.96
C GLU A 27 -14.94 12.32 -0.65
N ASN A 28 -14.56 12.55 0.61
CA ASN A 28 -13.91 13.79 1.09
C ASN A 28 -12.42 13.58 1.39
N HIS A 29 -11.65 13.07 0.43
CA HIS A 29 -10.21 12.89 0.58
C HIS A 29 -9.41 14.00 -0.13
N VAL A 30 -8.19 14.21 0.34
CA VAL A 30 -7.16 14.99 -0.33
C VAL A 30 -6.16 14.01 -0.94
N LEU A 31 -5.99 14.07 -2.27
CA LEU A 31 -4.99 13.28 -2.98
C LEU A 31 -3.59 13.79 -2.63
N ILE A 32 -2.71 12.88 -2.21
CA ILE A 32 -1.30 13.15 -1.96
C ILE A 32 -0.47 12.78 -3.19
N GLU A 33 -0.69 11.59 -3.75
CA GLU A 33 0.10 11.08 -4.88
C GLU A 33 -0.72 10.03 -5.65
N ASP A 34 -0.75 10.13 -6.97
CA ASP A 34 -1.32 9.14 -7.91
C ASP A 34 -0.31 8.71 -8.99
N PHE A 35 0.92 9.22 -8.92
CA PHE A 35 2.05 8.89 -9.79
C PHE A 35 1.85 9.18 -11.29
N GLU A 36 0.77 9.84 -11.71
CA GLU A 36 0.53 10.13 -13.14
C GLU A 36 1.60 11.05 -13.73
N ASP A 37 2.01 12.04 -12.95
CA ASP A 37 3.08 12.98 -13.29
C ASP A 37 4.48 12.46 -12.91
N ALA A 38 4.59 11.23 -12.39
CA ALA A 38 5.87 10.69 -11.97
C ALA A 38 6.82 10.46 -13.15
N THR A 39 8.05 10.93 -12.98
CA THR A 39 9.22 10.64 -13.79
C THR A 39 10.33 10.08 -12.88
N PRO A 40 11.40 9.48 -13.44
CA PRO A 40 12.55 9.08 -12.63
C PRO A 40 13.10 10.22 -11.76
N GLU A 41 13.16 11.44 -12.30
CA GLU A 41 13.67 12.61 -11.58
C GLU A 41 12.75 13.04 -10.44
N THR A 42 11.42 13.01 -10.62
CA THR A 42 10.50 13.37 -9.53
C THR A 42 10.47 12.28 -8.45
N LEU A 43 10.62 11.01 -8.83
CA LEU A 43 10.79 9.92 -7.85
C LEU A 43 12.06 10.14 -7.04
N GLU A 44 13.22 10.36 -7.67
CA GLU A 44 14.48 10.63 -6.95
C GLU A 44 14.39 11.84 -6.01
N GLN A 45 13.58 12.84 -6.36
CA GLN A 45 13.41 14.04 -5.56
C GLN A 45 12.60 13.80 -4.27
N TYR A 46 11.53 13.00 -4.33
CA TYR A 46 10.57 12.88 -3.23
C TYR A 46 10.54 11.50 -2.56
N TRP A 47 10.96 10.46 -3.28
CA TRP A 47 10.85 9.06 -2.91
C TRP A 47 12.24 8.44 -2.82
N ARG A 48 12.68 8.09 -1.60
CA ARG A 48 13.98 7.47 -1.36
C ARG A 48 13.83 5.96 -1.19
N PRO A 49 14.52 5.11 -1.97
CA PRO A 49 14.60 3.68 -1.68
C PRO A 49 15.39 3.43 -0.39
N ASP A 50 14.98 2.42 0.36
CA ASP A 50 15.75 1.83 1.45
C ASP A 50 15.55 0.31 1.44
N PHE A 51 16.63 -0.45 1.27
CA PHE A 51 16.57 -1.89 1.00
C PHE A 51 15.67 -2.26 -0.20
N SER A 52 15.59 -1.37 -1.17
CA SER A 52 14.75 -1.51 -2.37
C SER A 52 15.32 -0.76 -3.57
N TYR A 53 14.74 -1.01 -4.74
CA TYR A 53 14.87 -0.18 -5.94
C TYR A 53 13.49 0.30 -6.36
N LEU A 54 13.39 1.52 -6.89
CA LEU A 54 12.13 2.15 -7.30
C LEU A 54 12.07 2.37 -8.80
N GLU A 55 10.91 2.15 -9.39
CA GLU A 55 10.62 2.42 -10.79
C GLU A 55 9.21 3.00 -10.93
N VAL A 56 9.01 3.83 -11.95
CA VAL A 56 7.65 4.16 -12.42
C VAL A 56 7.13 2.94 -13.16
N ASN A 57 6.01 2.38 -12.72
CA ASN A 57 5.30 1.34 -13.47
C ASN A 57 4.30 1.98 -14.43
N GLU A 58 4.28 1.50 -15.66
CA GLU A 58 3.30 1.87 -16.70
C GLU A 58 2.48 0.67 -17.19
N ASP A 59 2.65 -0.51 -16.57
CA ASP A 59 1.82 -1.68 -16.86
C ASP A 59 0.42 -1.46 -16.25
N PRO A 60 -0.66 -1.44 -17.06
CA PRO A 60 -2.01 -1.20 -16.58
C PRO A 60 -2.55 -2.30 -15.66
N GLU A 61 -1.94 -3.50 -15.63
CA GLU A 61 -2.29 -4.52 -14.62
C GLU A 61 -1.95 -4.05 -13.20
N PHE A 62 -0.85 -3.29 -13.08
CA PHE A 62 -0.30 -2.82 -11.81
C PHE A 62 -0.47 -1.31 -11.61
N ALA A 63 -1.39 -0.67 -12.32
CA ALA A 63 -1.88 0.69 -12.04
C ALA A 63 -3.33 0.63 -11.55
N LYS A 64 -3.57 1.07 -10.32
CA LYS A 64 -4.89 1.04 -9.68
C LYS A 64 -5.71 2.28 -9.99
N SER A 65 -5.06 3.43 -10.01
CA SER A 65 -5.54 4.72 -10.45
C SER A 65 -4.82 5.09 -11.74
N GLY A 66 -5.53 5.67 -12.70
CA GLY A 66 -4.89 6.20 -13.91
C GLY A 66 -4.13 5.14 -14.74
N THR A 67 -2.88 5.45 -15.05
CA THR A 67 -2.00 4.72 -15.97
C THR A 67 -0.64 4.37 -15.36
N LYS A 68 -0.29 4.95 -14.21
CA LYS A 68 0.99 4.73 -13.53
C LYS A 68 0.83 4.34 -12.07
N SER A 69 1.90 3.79 -11.51
CA SER A 69 2.05 3.51 -10.08
C SER A 69 3.52 3.48 -9.68
N LEU A 70 3.80 3.50 -8.39
CA LEU A 70 5.15 3.27 -7.87
C LEU A 70 5.40 1.77 -7.77
N LYS A 71 6.41 1.26 -8.48
CA LYS A 71 6.93 -0.09 -8.29
C LYS A 71 8.15 -0.05 -7.38
N MET A 72 8.05 -0.77 -6.27
CA MET A 72 9.14 -1.03 -5.35
C MET A 72 9.57 -2.49 -5.49
N VAL A 73 10.86 -2.73 -5.67
CA VAL A 73 11.45 -4.07 -5.75
C VAL A 73 12.42 -4.25 -4.59
N LYS A 74 12.28 -5.34 -3.84
CA LYS A 74 13.19 -5.70 -2.74
C LYS A 74 14.64 -5.83 -3.22
N ASP A 75 15.57 -5.22 -2.50
CA ASP A 75 17.00 -5.46 -2.72
C ASP A 75 17.41 -6.80 -2.08
N LEU A 76 17.91 -7.74 -2.90
CA LEU A 76 18.34 -9.07 -2.47
C LEU A 76 19.50 -9.05 -1.47
N SER A 77 20.24 -7.93 -1.37
CA SER A 77 21.27 -7.77 -0.33
C SER A 77 20.67 -7.72 1.09
N HIS A 78 19.37 -7.43 1.21
CA HIS A 78 18.64 -7.35 2.47
C HIS A 78 17.60 -8.46 2.55
N PHE A 79 17.84 -9.37 3.51
CA PHE A 79 17.16 -10.67 3.53
C PHE A 79 15.63 -10.60 3.70
N ARG A 80 15.06 -9.52 4.25
CA ARG A 80 13.65 -9.55 4.70
C ARG A 80 12.78 -8.37 4.33
N GLN A 81 13.35 -7.24 3.95
CA GLN A 81 12.62 -5.97 3.98
C GLN A 81 12.86 -5.19 2.70
N ALA A 82 11.80 -4.55 2.20
CA ALA A 82 11.90 -3.48 1.23
C ALA A 82 11.12 -2.28 1.77
N ASN A 83 11.76 -1.11 1.75
CA ASN A 83 11.16 0.12 2.20
C ASN A 83 11.21 1.16 1.09
N VAL A 84 10.26 2.08 1.13
CA VAL A 84 10.33 3.32 0.39
C VAL A 84 9.91 4.47 1.29
N LEU A 85 10.61 5.59 1.17
CA LEU A 85 10.39 6.75 2.01
C LEU A 85 9.88 7.92 1.19
N LEU A 86 8.77 8.50 1.63
CA LEU A 86 8.32 9.81 1.19
C LEU A 86 8.96 10.88 2.06
N ASN A 87 9.68 11.83 1.46
CA ASN A 87 10.33 12.91 2.18
C ASN A 87 9.50 14.20 2.25
N SER A 88 9.83 15.04 3.23
CA SER A 88 9.14 16.29 3.53
C SER A 88 9.23 17.40 2.48
N ASN A 89 10.04 17.23 1.43
CA ASN A 89 10.04 18.16 0.30
C ASN A 89 8.88 17.90 -0.68
N HIS A 90 8.13 16.81 -0.50
CA HIS A 90 6.96 16.51 -1.33
C HIS A 90 5.95 17.67 -1.29
N PRO A 91 5.41 18.14 -2.43
CA PRO A 91 4.54 19.33 -2.46
C PRO A 91 3.30 19.23 -1.56
N MET A 92 2.80 18.00 -1.37
CA MET A 92 1.63 17.70 -0.53
C MET A 92 1.96 17.36 0.93
N TRP A 93 3.22 17.55 1.38
CA TRP A 93 3.62 17.23 2.75
C TRP A 93 2.82 18.00 3.80
N GLY A 94 2.49 19.27 3.54
CA GLY A 94 1.64 20.06 4.43
C GLY A 94 0.25 19.46 4.62
N GLU A 95 -0.34 18.86 3.58
CA GLU A 95 -1.62 18.18 3.69
C GLU A 95 -1.50 16.88 4.50
N LEU A 96 -0.42 16.11 4.33
CA LEU A 96 -0.14 14.93 5.16
C LEU A 96 -0.08 15.27 6.66
N LEU A 97 0.53 16.39 7.04
CA LEU A 97 0.63 16.84 8.44
C LEU A 97 -0.70 17.33 9.03
N ASN A 98 -1.64 17.77 8.19
CA ASN A 98 -2.92 18.36 8.63
C ASN A 98 -4.05 17.35 8.79
N HIS A 99 -3.82 16.08 8.47
CA HIS A 99 -4.82 15.03 8.49
C HIS A 99 -4.44 13.91 9.46
N PHE A 100 -5.46 13.15 9.88
CA PHE A 100 -5.29 12.10 10.89
C PHE A 100 -5.49 10.70 10.33
N LYS A 101 -5.94 10.56 9.08
CA LYS A 101 -6.00 9.28 8.37
C LYS A 101 -5.27 9.35 7.05
N LEU A 102 -4.61 8.24 6.73
CA LEU A 102 -3.95 7.98 5.47
C LEU A 102 -4.54 6.71 4.85
N GLY A 103 -4.85 6.78 3.57
CA GLY A 103 -5.32 5.67 2.76
C GLY A 103 -4.46 5.49 1.51
N PHE A 104 -4.18 4.26 1.10
CA PHE A 104 -3.48 3.96 -0.15
C PHE A 104 -3.77 2.55 -0.67
N TRP A 105 -3.59 2.35 -1.98
CA TRP A 105 -3.62 1.03 -2.59
C TRP A 105 -2.23 0.40 -2.59
N VAL A 106 -2.18 -0.90 -2.30
CA VAL A 106 -0.99 -1.72 -2.49
C VAL A 106 -1.31 -3.00 -3.24
N TYR A 107 -0.55 -3.29 -4.29
CA TYR A 107 -0.61 -4.57 -5.00
C TYR A 107 0.46 -5.52 -4.48
N ILE A 108 0.00 -6.69 -4.04
CA ILE A 108 0.86 -7.76 -3.55
C ILE A 108 0.62 -8.98 -4.43
N ALA A 109 1.58 -9.25 -5.32
CA ALA A 109 1.46 -10.31 -6.32
C ALA A 109 1.38 -11.70 -5.68
N ASP A 110 2.23 -11.95 -4.69
CA ASP A 110 2.28 -13.22 -3.97
C ASP A 110 2.30 -12.97 -2.46
N HIS A 111 1.10 -12.81 -1.90
CA HIS A 111 0.95 -12.61 -0.45
C HIS A 111 1.50 -13.79 0.35
N GLU A 112 1.67 -14.99 -0.22
CA GLU A 112 2.27 -16.14 0.47
C GLU A 112 3.77 -15.91 0.75
N ASN A 113 4.43 -15.05 -0.05
CA ASN A 113 5.80 -14.60 0.15
C ASN A 113 5.92 -13.44 1.16
N ILE A 114 4.93 -13.22 2.00
CA ILE A 114 4.99 -12.26 3.10
C ILE A 114 5.04 -13.03 4.43
N TYR A 115 5.82 -12.54 5.40
CA TYR A 115 5.94 -13.24 6.69
C TYR A 115 4.61 -13.25 7.48
N GLU A 116 4.13 -14.43 7.86
CA GLU A 116 2.93 -14.59 8.73
C GLU A 116 3.17 -14.10 10.17
N ASN A 117 4.40 -14.26 10.66
CA ASN A 117 4.78 -14.01 12.06
C ASN A 117 5.39 -12.62 12.31
N GLU A 118 5.58 -11.83 11.26
CA GLU A 118 6.04 -10.43 11.33
C GLU A 118 4.96 -9.52 10.72
N TRP A 119 5.12 -8.20 10.82
CA TRP A 119 4.21 -7.27 10.15
C TRP A 119 4.48 -7.30 8.64
N ALA A 120 3.46 -7.67 7.87
CA ALA A 120 3.49 -7.70 6.41
C ALA A 120 3.77 -6.31 5.82
N LEU A 121 3.07 -5.32 6.36
CA LEU A 121 3.12 -3.93 5.99
C LEU A 121 3.16 -3.10 7.26
N PHE A 122 4.08 -2.15 7.29
CA PHE A 122 4.15 -1.15 8.34
C PHE A 122 4.47 0.23 7.78
N LEU A 123 4.07 1.25 8.53
CA LEU A 123 4.47 2.63 8.30
C LEU A 123 5.32 3.10 9.47
N ALA A 124 6.44 3.74 9.20
CA ALA A 124 7.30 4.32 10.24
C ALA A 124 7.61 5.78 9.93
N THR A 125 7.98 6.55 10.95
CA THR A 125 8.28 7.98 10.77
C THR A 125 9.70 8.27 11.19
N HIS A 126 10.34 9.21 10.48
CA HIS A 126 11.64 9.72 10.86
C HIS A 126 11.49 11.16 11.36
N SER A 127 12.20 11.48 12.44
CA SER A 127 12.16 12.80 13.06
C SER A 127 13.47 13.06 13.78
N GLY A 128 14.20 14.09 13.36
CA GLY A 128 15.41 14.56 14.07
C GLY A 128 16.56 13.55 14.10
N GLY A 129 16.66 12.67 13.10
CA GLY A 129 17.70 11.65 13.00
C GLY A 129 17.35 10.31 13.67
N GLU A 130 16.12 10.16 14.18
CA GLU A 130 15.65 8.94 14.81
C GLU A 130 14.39 8.41 14.11
N TRP A 131 14.36 7.10 13.91
CA TRP A 131 13.16 6.37 13.50
C TRP A 131 12.25 6.13 14.69
N LYS A 132 11.00 6.55 14.58
CA LYS A 132 9.96 6.41 15.60
C LYS A 132 8.83 5.48 15.09
N GLU A 133 8.18 4.85 16.07
CA GLU A 133 6.97 4.02 16.07
C GLU A 133 6.40 3.54 14.72
N ALA A 134 6.14 2.24 14.61
CA ALA A 134 5.35 1.69 13.52
C ALA A 134 3.85 1.99 13.71
N ILE A 135 3.28 2.80 12.82
CA ILE A 135 1.90 3.33 12.85
C ILE A 135 0.87 2.35 12.30
N LEU A 136 1.31 1.48 11.39
CA LEU A 136 0.51 0.41 10.79
C LEU A 136 1.21 -0.91 11.02
N ASN A 137 0.47 -1.96 11.38
CA ASN A 137 1.01 -3.28 11.67
C ASN A 137 0.05 -4.34 11.13
N MET A 138 0.01 -4.50 9.81
CA MET A 138 -0.86 -5.50 9.18
C MET A 138 -0.16 -6.85 9.12
N ARG A 139 -0.91 -7.93 9.30
CA ARG A 139 -0.40 -9.29 9.12
C ARG A 139 -0.70 -9.79 7.71
N GLN A 140 0.01 -10.82 7.29
CA GLN A 140 -0.26 -11.52 6.02
C GLN A 140 -1.73 -11.95 5.90
N SER A 141 -2.34 -12.42 6.98
CA SER A 141 -3.74 -12.87 7.01
C SER A 141 -4.77 -11.77 6.75
N ASP A 142 -4.37 -10.51 6.86
CA ASP A 142 -5.23 -9.35 6.63
C ASP A 142 -5.23 -8.92 5.15
N LEU A 143 -4.37 -9.55 4.34
CA LEU A 143 -4.13 -9.21 2.93
C LEU A 143 -4.73 -10.25 2.00
N GLN A 144 -5.16 -9.79 0.84
CA GLN A 144 -5.66 -10.60 -0.27
C GLN A 144 -4.62 -10.61 -1.39
N PRO A 145 -4.56 -11.66 -2.22
CA PRO A 145 -3.79 -11.60 -3.46
C PRO A 145 -4.24 -10.41 -4.33
N GLY A 146 -3.28 -9.64 -4.82
CA GLY A 146 -3.52 -8.48 -5.68
C GLY A 146 -3.70 -7.16 -4.92
N TRP A 147 -4.66 -6.33 -5.34
CA TRP A 147 -4.88 -4.98 -4.81
C TRP A 147 -5.58 -4.99 -3.45
N ASN A 148 -4.94 -4.35 -2.47
CA ASN A 148 -5.44 -4.15 -1.12
C ASN A 148 -5.54 -2.64 -0.83
N TRP A 149 -6.67 -2.20 -0.30
CA TRP A 149 -6.81 -0.83 0.21
C TRP A 149 -6.41 -0.83 1.68
N ILE A 150 -5.49 0.04 2.01
CA ILE A 150 -4.92 0.15 3.34
C ILE A 150 -5.34 1.48 3.92
N GLU A 151 -5.88 1.47 5.14
CA GLU A 151 -6.20 2.68 5.90
C GLU A 151 -5.59 2.61 7.28
N THR A 152 -4.99 3.71 7.72
CA THR A 152 -4.49 3.82 9.08
C THR A 152 -4.61 5.24 9.60
N TYR A 153 -4.58 5.37 10.92
CA TYR A 153 -4.46 6.66 11.56
C TYR A 153 -3.01 7.10 11.53
N ILE A 154 -2.72 8.28 11.01
CA ILE A 154 -1.40 8.89 11.06
C ILE A 154 -1.44 10.06 12.04
N LEU A 155 -0.48 10.12 12.96
CA LEU A 155 -0.27 11.26 13.83
C LEU A 155 1.10 11.82 13.49
N LEU A 156 1.12 12.67 12.46
CA LEU A 156 2.33 13.36 12.06
C LEU A 156 2.37 14.75 12.69
N ASP A 157 3.55 15.18 13.09
CA ASP A 157 3.78 16.56 13.54
C ASP A 157 4.89 17.21 12.69
N GLU A 158 5.08 18.52 12.85
CA GLU A 158 6.04 19.31 12.08
C GLU A 158 7.50 18.87 12.25
N SER A 159 7.81 18.01 13.23
CA SER A 159 9.15 17.47 13.43
C SER A 159 9.44 16.22 12.59
N ILE A 160 8.44 15.67 11.90
CA ILE A 160 8.59 14.50 11.02
C ILE A 160 9.05 14.96 9.64
N ASP A 161 10.13 14.35 9.15
CA ASP A 161 10.76 14.71 7.89
C ASP A 161 10.69 13.60 6.82
N GLU A 162 10.41 12.35 7.22
CA GLU A 162 10.17 11.23 6.30
C GLU A 162 9.05 10.28 6.81
N LEU A 163 8.26 9.75 5.89
CA LEU A 163 7.28 8.68 6.11
C LEU A 163 7.72 7.45 5.31
N MET A 164 7.97 6.35 6.00
CA MET A 164 8.39 5.07 5.42
C MET A 164 7.18 4.17 5.20
N PHE A 165 7.10 3.59 4.00
CA PHE A 165 6.26 2.44 3.67
C PHE A 165 7.17 1.21 3.61
N GLY A 166 6.96 0.27 4.53
CA GLY A 166 7.83 -0.90 4.67
C GLY A 166 7.09 -2.21 4.57
N PHE A 167 7.71 -3.17 3.89
CA PHE A 167 7.14 -4.46 3.54
C PHE A 167 8.11 -5.58 3.89
N ASN A 168 7.62 -6.61 4.59
CA ASN A 168 8.44 -7.76 4.98
C ASN A 168 8.11 -8.99 4.13
N TYR A 169 9.12 -9.49 3.41
CA TYR A 169 9.00 -10.62 2.48
C TYR A 169 9.75 -11.85 2.96
N TYR A 170 9.20 -13.01 2.64
CA TYR A 170 9.84 -14.32 2.69
C TYR A 170 10.69 -14.56 1.44
N GLY A 171 11.82 -15.24 1.60
CA GLY A 171 12.63 -15.73 0.48
C GLY A 171 13.71 -14.78 -0.05
N GLU A 172 14.52 -15.33 -0.96
CA GLU A 172 15.67 -14.67 -1.59
C GLU A 172 15.35 -14.19 -3.02
N GLU A 173 14.06 -14.04 -3.35
CA GLU A 173 13.60 -13.61 -4.66
C GLU A 173 13.22 -12.13 -4.68
N GLU A 174 13.34 -11.52 -5.85
CA GLU A 174 12.86 -10.16 -6.09
C GLU A 174 11.34 -10.17 -6.13
N VAL A 175 10.72 -9.53 -5.14
CA VAL A 175 9.25 -9.41 -5.08
C VAL A 175 8.89 -7.96 -5.41
N PRO A 176 8.25 -7.70 -6.57
CA PRO A 176 7.73 -6.37 -6.87
C PRO A 176 6.47 -6.11 -6.05
N THR A 177 6.35 -4.90 -5.52
CA THR A 177 5.17 -4.39 -4.82
C THR A 177 4.84 -3.03 -5.37
N TYR A 178 3.56 -2.79 -5.61
CA TYR A 178 3.10 -1.57 -6.25
C TYR A 178 2.29 -0.75 -5.28
N ILE A 179 2.59 0.54 -5.17
CA ILE A 179 1.85 1.49 -4.32
C ILE A 179 1.20 2.51 -5.26
N ASP A 180 -0.05 2.83 -4.96
CA ASP A 180 -0.82 3.75 -5.78
C ASP A 180 -1.86 4.51 -4.95
N TYR A 181 -2.28 5.68 -5.43
CA TYR A 181 -3.36 6.50 -4.91
C TYR A 181 -3.26 6.73 -3.40
N ILE A 182 -2.28 7.51 -2.98
CA ILE A 182 -2.10 7.89 -1.59
C ILE A 182 -2.99 9.11 -1.33
N CYS A 183 -3.83 9.03 -0.31
CA CYS A 183 -4.71 10.12 0.09
C CYS A 183 -4.80 10.26 1.61
N VAL A 184 -5.28 11.41 2.06
CA VAL A 184 -5.56 11.69 3.48
C VAL A 184 -6.96 12.27 3.68
N TYR A 185 -7.52 12.13 4.88
CA TYR A 185 -8.85 12.62 5.25
C TYR A 185 -9.10 12.59 6.77
#